data_AF-A0A970TV51-F1
#
_entry.id   AF-A0A970TV51-F1
#
_cell.length_a   1.000
_cell.length_b   1.000
_cell.length_c   1.000
_cell.angle_alpha   90.00
_cell.angle_beta   90.00
_cell.angle_gamma   90.00
#
_symmetry.space_group_name_H-M   'P 1'
#
loop_
_entity.id
_entity.type
_entity.pdbx_description
1 polymer ?
#
loop_
_entity_poly.entity_id
_entity_poly.type
_entity_poly.pdbx_seq_one_letter_code
_entity_poly.pdbx_strand_id
1 'polypeptide(L)' 'ASETALDSLKALDGIIVRSGVVAGVSDDAGPSAFEVEVAGAQSHVALSSELVPVVIVAAHMGLRVVAAVLMVGS' A
#
# COMPACT_ATOMS: atom_id res chain seq x y z
N ALA A 1 -1.45 -16.74 9.66
CA ALA A 1 -1.48 -15.54 10.53
C ALA A 1 -1.95 -14.32 9.75
N SER A 2 -1.30 -13.93 8.64
CA SER A 2 -1.71 -12.75 7.85
C SER A 2 -3.08 -12.87 7.18
N GLU A 3 -3.46 -14.05 6.65
CA GLU A 3 -4.79 -14.26 6.05
C GLU A 3 -5.92 -14.03 7.06
N THR A 4 -5.81 -14.59 8.27
CA THR A 4 -6.82 -14.47 9.32
C THR A 4 -7.00 -13.03 9.80
N ALA A 5 -5.92 -12.23 9.80
CA ALA A 5 -5.98 -10.81 10.13
C ALA A 5 -6.66 -9.98 9.03
N LEU A 6 -6.39 -10.29 7.75
CA LEU A 6 -7.07 -9.64 6.63
C LEU A 6 -8.57 -9.95 6.60
N ASP A 7 -8.96 -11.20 6.86
CA ASP A 7 -10.37 -11.60 6.88
C ASP A 7 -11.13 -10.94 8.03
N SER A 8 -10.48 -10.79 9.19
CA SER A 8 -11.04 -10.05 10.33
C SER A 8 -11.22 -8.56 10.00
N LEU A 9 -10.30 -7.97 9.24
CA LEU A 9 -10.36 -6.56 8.82
C LEU A 9 -11.44 -6.31 7.76
N LYS A 10 -11.64 -7.26 6.83
CA LYS A 10 -12.75 -7.23 5.85
C LYS A 10 -14.13 -7.39 6.49
N ALA A 11 -14.21 -7.97 7.70
CA ALA A 11 -15.46 -8.16 8.43
C ALA A 11 -15.89 -6.91 9.22
N LEU A 12 -15.06 -5.87 9.31
CA LEU A 12 -15.43 -4.58 9.89
C LEU A 12 -16.25 -3.77 8.89
N ASP A 13 -17.49 -3.46 9.28
CA ASP A 13 -18.40 -2.64 8.48
C ASP A 13 -17.76 -1.27 8.16
N GLY A 14 -17.79 -0.91 6.88
CA GLY A 14 -17.26 0.36 6.37
C GLY A 14 -15.77 0.38 6.01
N ILE A 15 -15.02 -0.73 6.15
CA ILE A 15 -13.61 -0.81 5.75
C ILE A 15 -13.45 -1.74 4.54
N ILE A 16 -12.96 -1.19 3.43
CA ILE A 16 -12.60 -1.99 2.24
C ILE A 16 -11.10 -2.24 2.24
N VAL A 17 -10.71 -3.50 2.40
CA VAL A 17 -9.31 -3.92 2.36
C VAL A 17 -8.99 -4.59 1.03
N ARG A 18 -8.04 -4.03 0.29
CA ARG A 18 -7.53 -4.63 -0.95
C ARG A 18 -6.07 -5.01 -0.77
N SER A 19 -5.75 -6.25 -1.13
CA SER A 19 -4.36 -6.70 -1.25
C SER A 19 -3.81 -6.25 -2.60
N GLY A 20 -2.55 -5.85 -2.64
CA GLY A 20 -1.87 -5.46 -3.87
C GLY A 20 -0.46 -4.93 -3.62
N VAL A 21 0.17 -4.49 -4.70
CA VAL A 21 1.54 -3.94 -4.67
C VAL A 21 1.49 -2.43 -4.47
N VAL A 22 2.29 -1.93 -3.52
CA VAL A 22 2.51 -0.49 -3.31
C VAL A 22 3.83 -0.10 -3.97
N ALA A 23 3.81 0.87 -4.87
CA ALA A 23 5.03 1.40 -5.49
C ALA A 23 5.65 2.51 -4.63
N GLY A 24 6.97 2.46 -4.46
CA GLY A 24 7.73 3.50 -3.79
C GLY A 24 8.01 4.65 -4.74
N VAL A 25 7.65 5.88 -4.34
CA VAL A 25 7.91 7.11 -5.10
C VAL A 25 8.63 8.13 -4.23
N SER A 26 9.12 9.23 -4.80
CA SER A 26 9.73 10.29 -3.98
C SER A 26 8.70 11.22 -3.35
N ASP A 27 7.57 11.45 -4.02
CA ASP A 27 6.45 12.27 -3.56
C ASP A 27 5.14 11.66 -4.07
N ASP A 28 4.19 11.43 -3.18
CA ASP A 28 2.88 10.86 -3.41
C ASP A 28 1.72 11.84 -3.15
N ALA A 29 2.00 13.12 -2.83
CA ALA A 29 1.00 14.12 -2.47
C ALA A 29 0.14 14.62 -3.64
N GLY A 30 0.55 14.38 -4.89
CA GLY A 30 -0.16 14.84 -6.07
C GLY A 30 0.34 14.22 -7.36
N PRO A 31 0.25 12.88 -7.53
CA PRO A 31 0.67 12.25 -8.76
C PRO A 31 -0.14 12.78 -9.94
N SER A 32 0.53 13.03 -11.05
CA SER A 32 -0.12 13.42 -12.30
C SER A 32 -1.00 12.28 -12.83
N ALA A 33 -1.97 12.61 -13.68
CA ALA A 33 -2.82 11.61 -14.33
C ALA A 33 -2.00 10.55 -15.09
N PHE A 34 -0.90 10.97 -15.72
CA PHE A 34 0.03 10.07 -16.41
C PHE A 34 0.72 9.10 -15.44
N GLU A 35 1.19 9.57 -14.29
CA GLU A 35 1.83 8.72 -13.28
C GLU A 35 0.84 7.72 -12.68
N VAL A 36 -0.41 8.14 -12.44
CA VAL A 36 -1.49 7.25 -11.99
C VAL A 36 -1.79 6.18 -13.05
N GLU A 37 -1.85 6.55 -14.32
CA GLU A 37 -2.05 5.61 -15.43
C GLU A 37 -0.91 4.59 -15.51
N VAL A 38 0.34 5.04 -15.45
CA VAL A 38 1.53 4.15 -15.47
C VAL A 38 1.51 3.20 -14.27
N ALA A 39 1.19 3.69 -13.08
CA ALA A 39 1.07 2.86 -11.88
C ALA A 39 -0.02 1.81 -12.02
N GLY A 40 -1.19 2.20 -12.55
CA GLY A 40 -2.31 1.30 -12.82
C GLY A 40 -1.97 0.23 -13.87
N ALA A 41 -1.29 0.61 -14.96
CA ALA A 41 -0.83 -0.32 -15.99
C ALA A 41 0.17 -1.37 -15.43
N GLN A 42 0.92 -1.01 -14.39
CA GLN A 42 1.83 -1.90 -13.67
C GLN A 42 1.15 -2.66 -12.52
N SER A 43 -0.19 -2.57 -12.39
CA SER A 43 -0.97 -3.22 -11.34
C SER A 43 -0.60 -2.81 -9.91
N HIS A 44 -0.09 -1.59 -9.73
CA HIS A 44 0.11 -1.01 -8.41
C HIS A 44 -1.23 -0.51 -7.85
N VAL A 45 -1.54 -0.85 -6.60
CA VAL A 45 -2.78 -0.43 -5.94
C VAL A 45 -2.64 0.89 -5.20
N ALA A 46 -1.41 1.33 -4.92
CA ALA A 46 -1.11 2.61 -4.31
C ALA A 46 0.33 3.05 -4.63
N LEU A 47 0.56 4.36 -4.52
CA LEU A 47 1.89 4.98 -4.47
C LEU A 47 2.18 5.38 -3.02
N SER A 48 3.43 5.29 -2.60
CA SER A 48 3.83 5.79 -1.28
C SER A 48 5.25 6.32 -1.26
N SER A 49 5.45 7.51 -0.69
CA SER A 49 6.78 8.06 -0.43
C SER A 49 7.40 7.57 0.88
N GLU A 50 6.56 7.23 1.87
CA GLU A 50 7.01 6.91 3.22
C GLU A 50 7.05 5.41 3.53
N LEU A 51 6.16 4.61 2.94
CA LEU A 51 6.03 3.20 3.32
C LEU A 51 7.22 2.35 2.87
N VAL A 52 7.64 2.51 1.61
CA VAL A 52 8.65 1.63 1.00
C VAL A 52 10.01 1.72 1.69
N PRO A 53 10.56 2.92 2.02
CA PRO A 53 11.80 3.02 2.77
C PRO A 53 11.77 2.27 4.11
N VAL A 54 10.67 2.37 4.86
CA VAL A 54 10.51 1.70 6.16
C VAL A 54 10.50 0.18 6.01
N VAL A 55 9.79 -0.34 5.00
CA VAL A 55 9.71 -1.78 4.74
C VAL A 55 11.07 -2.34 4.32
N ILE A 56 11.86 -1.59 3.53
CA ILE A 56 13.21 -2.00 3.13
C ILE A 56 14.12 -2.12 4.36
N VAL A 57 14.10 -1.14 5.27
CA VAL A 57 14.91 -1.18 6.51
C VAL A 57 14.45 -2.34 7.40
N ALA A 58 13.14 -2.53 7.57
CA ALA A 58 12.61 -3.62 8.38
C ALA A 58 13.04 -5.00 7.82
N ALA A 59 13.01 -5.18 6.50
CA ALA A 59 13.48 -6.39 5.84
C ALA A 59 14.99 -6.60 6.06
N HIS A 60 15.79 -5.54 5.95
CA HIS A 60 17.23 -5.58 6.25
C HIS A 60 17.51 -6.01 7.71
N MET A 61 16.65 -5.62 8.64
CA MET A 61 16.72 -6.01 10.05
C MET A 61 16.14 -7.41 10.34
N GLY A 62 15.61 -8.12 9.34
CA GLY A 62 14.97 -9.42 9.51
C GLY A 62 13.61 -9.38 10.22
N LEU A 63 12.93 -8.23 10.20
CA LEU A 63 11.61 -8.06 10.81
C LEU A 63 10.49 -8.50 9.86
N ARG A 64 9.38 -8.95 10.45
CA ARG A 64 8.11 -9.18 9.72
C ARG A 64 7.26 -7.93 9.81
N VAL A 65 6.77 -7.45 8.67
CA VAL A 65 5.96 -6.23 8.58
C VAL A 65 4.55 -6.55 8.13
N VAL A 66 3.58 -5.89 8.76
CA VAL A 66 2.21 -5.75 8.25
C VAL A 66 1.99 -4.25 8.06
N ALA A 67 1.60 -3.84 6.87
CA ALA A 67 1.39 -2.45 6.53
C ALA A 67 0.15 -2.29 5.63
N ALA A 68 -0.44 -1.11 5.66
CA ALA A 68 -1.54 -0.72 4.81
C ALA A 68 -1.37 0.76 4.41
N VAL A 69 -1.86 1.11 3.22
CA VAL A 69 -1.96 2.50 2.76
C VAL A 69 -3.44 2.88 2.82
N LEU A 70 -3.73 4.01 3.46
CA LEU A 70 -5.09 4.56 3.46
C LEU A 70 -5.29 5.38 2.19
N MET A 71 -6.21 4.94 1.33
CA MET A 71 -6.66 5.73 0.19
C MET A 71 -7.89 6.53 0.59
N VAL A 72 -7.78 7.86 0.59
CA VAL A 72 -8.94 8.73 0.73
C VAL A 72 -9.57 8.84 -0.66
N GLY A 73 -10.79 8.31 -0.81
CA GLY A 73 -11.54 8.44 -2.06
C GLY A 73 -11.81 9.92 -2.36
N SER A 74 -11.49 10.35 -3.58
CA SER A 74 -11.94 11.62 -4.16
C SER A 74 -13.35 11.50 -4.71
#